data_AF-A0A8J7YXN4-F1
#
_entry.id   AF-A0A8J7YXN4-F1
#
_cell.length_a   1.000
_cell.length_b   1.000
_cell.length_c   1.000
_cell.angle_alpha   90.00
_cell.angle_beta   90.00
_cell.angle_gamma   90.00
#
_symmetry.space_group_name_H-M   'P 1'
#
loop_
_entity.id
_entity.type
_entity.pdbx_description
1 polymer ?
#
loop_
_entity_poly.entity_id
_entity_poly.type
_entity_poly.pdbx_seq_one_letter_code
_entity_poly.pdbx_strand_id
1 'polypeptide(L)'
;HIYEYKKGLRNLVLHTTNLSDLSYMEEILKRKQISYIAHRINETRANIFFGDRICLDVVKSFGRYNLRMLTPEEDFILGIMLGYSRDQECLRYIQLKNNRKKNEKKVEINNEDQFKSIL
;
A
#
# COMPACT_ATOMS: atom_id res chain seq x y z
N HIS A 1 16.63 4.79 1.03
CA HIS A 1 15.34 5.47 1.32
C HIS A 1 15.43 7.01 1.21
N ILE A 2 15.87 7.78 2.22
CA ILE A 2 15.91 9.27 2.11
C ILE A 2 16.84 9.76 0.97
N TYR A 3 17.95 9.07 0.74
CA TYR A 3 18.88 9.41 -0.35
C TYR A 3 18.31 9.19 -1.75
N GLU A 4 17.44 8.19 -1.94
CA GLU A 4 16.81 7.92 -3.25
C GLU A 4 15.70 8.94 -3.53
N TYR A 5 14.94 9.32 -2.49
CA TYR A 5 13.97 10.43 -2.56
C TYR A 5 14.67 11.75 -2.94
N LYS A 6 15.80 12.08 -2.31
CA LYS A 6 16.56 13.31 -2.60
C LYS A 6 17.15 13.39 -4.02
N LYS A 7 17.28 12.26 -4.72
CA LYS A 7 17.73 12.23 -6.12
C LYS A 7 16.57 12.31 -7.13
N GLY A 8 15.32 12.47 -6.66
CA GLY A 8 14.14 12.51 -7.53
C GLY A 8 13.78 11.16 -8.16
N LEU A 9 14.31 10.06 -7.64
CA LEU A 9 14.07 8.72 -8.19
C LEU A 9 12.71 8.14 -7.77
N ARG A 10 12.12 8.68 -6.71
CA ARG A 10 10.82 8.26 -6.17
C ARG A 10 10.11 9.48 -5.60
N ASN A 11 8.83 9.63 -5.90
CA ASN A 11 8.00 10.72 -5.37
C ASN A 11 7.46 10.38 -3.98
N LEU A 12 7.39 9.09 -3.63
CA LEU A 12 6.92 8.59 -2.36
C LEU A 12 7.84 7.49 -1.82
N VAL A 13 8.03 7.46 -0.52
CA VAL A 13 8.71 6.37 0.19
C VAL A 13 7.77 5.78 1.22
N LEU A 14 7.66 4.46 1.23
CA LEU A 14 7.04 3.68 2.30
C LEU A 14 8.15 3.03 3.14
N HIS A 15 8.11 3.23 4.45
CA HIS A 15 8.99 2.56 5.38
C HIS A 15 8.17 1.94 6.53
N THR A 16 8.45 0.68 6.87
CA THR A 16 7.85 0.02 8.03
C THR A 16 8.85 0.00 9.18
N THR A 17 8.48 0.58 10.32
CA THR A 17 9.33 0.70 11.50
C THR A 17 8.63 0.18 12.75
N ASN A 18 9.37 0.02 13.85
CA ASN A 18 8.77 -0.24 15.15
C ASN A 18 8.12 1.03 15.69
N LEU A 19 7.07 0.88 16.49
CA LEU A 19 6.41 2.01 17.14
C LEU A 19 7.31 2.76 18.11
N SER A 20 8.27 2.08 18.75
CA SER A 20 9.30 2.70 19.58
C SER A 20 10.14 3.71 18.81
N ASP A 21 10.37 3.45 17.52
CA ASP A 21 11.28 4.24 16.68
C ASP A 21 10.52 5.30 15.86
N LEU A 22 9.18 5.25 15.88
CA LEU A 22 8.33 6.12 15.06
C LEU A 22 8.53 7.60 15.42
N SER A 23 8.52 7.95 16.70
CA SER A 23 8.68 9.33 17.17
C SER A 23 10.01 9.94 16.68
N TYR A 24 11.09 9.16 16.73
CA TYR A 24 12.40 9.58 16.24
C TYR A 24 12.39 9.81 14.72
N MET A 25 11.76 8.92 13.96
CA MET A 25 11.63 9.08 12.51
C MET A 25 10.81 10.32 12.13
N GLU A 26 9.70 10.57 12.83
CA GLU A 26 8.89 11.77 12.63
C GLU A 26 9.67 13.05 12.92
N GLU A 27 10.49 13.06 13.98
CA GLU A 27 11.36 14.20 14.31
C GLU A 27 12.35 14.49 13.19
N ILE A 28 12.98 13.45 12.63
CA ILE A 28 13.89 13.61 11.48
C ILE A 28 13.16 14.21 10.27
N LEU A 29 11.96 13.72 9.95
CA LEU A 29 11.18 14.18 8.81
C LEU A 29 10.73 15.63 9.01
N LYS A 30 10.26 16.00 10.20
CA LYS A 30 9.92 17.38 10.58
C LYS A 30 11.11 18.32 10.42
N ARG A 31 12.28 17.94 10.97
CA ARG A 31 13.52 18.72 10.85
C ARG A 31 13.96 18.91 9.40
N LYS A 32 13.71 17.93 8.53
CA LYS A 32 13.99 18.00 7.09
C LYS A 32 12.88 18.65 6.27
N GLN A 33 11.79 19.09 6.91
CA GLN A 33 10.60 19.65 6.27
C GLN A 33 10.00 18.73 5.20
N ILE A 34 10.08 17.41 5.42
CA ILE A 34 9.53 16.40 4.52
C ILE A 34 8.11 16.07 5.00
N SER A 35 7.15 16.15 4.09
CA SER A 35 5.75 15.80 4.39
C SER A 35 5.63 14.29 4.57
N TYR A 36 4.77 13.85 5.49
CA TYR A 36 4.63 12.44 5.81
C TYR A 36 3.23 12.07 6.35
N ILE A 37 2.93 10.77 6.35
CA ILE A 37 1.76 10.13 6.98
C ILE A 37 2.26 8.92 7.75
N ALA A 38 1.91 8.81 9.04
CA ALA A 38 2.17 7.63 9.84
C ALA A 38 0.87 6.83 10.06
N HIS A 39 0.95 5.51 9.93
CA HIS A 39 -0.15 4.60 10.19
C HIS A 39 0.31 3.41 11.03
N ARG A 40 -0.30 3.23 12.20
CA ARG A 40 -0.08 2.07 13.05
C ARG A 40 -0.65 0.82 12.38
N ILE A 41 0.18 -0.22 12.22
CA ILE A 41 -0.24 -1.50 11.64
C ILE A 41 -0.76 -2.43 12.74
N ASN A 42 -0.04 -2.50 13.86
CA ASN A 42 -0.37 -3.32 15.03
C ASN A 42 0.27 -2.71 16.29
N GLU A 43 0.37 -3.48 17.37
CA GLU A 43 0.90 -3.00 18.65
C GLU A 43 2.39 -2.66 18.63
N THR A 44 3.16 -3.21 17.68
CA THR A 44 4.62 -3.09 17.64
C THR A 44 5.12 -2.37 16.39
N ARG A 45 4.35 -2.31 15.30
CA ARG A 45 4.78 -1.79 13.99
C ARG A 45 3.89 -0.68 13.44
N ALA A 46 4.52 0.24 12.72
CA ALA A 46 3.87 1.30 11.97
C ALA A 46 4.48 1.44 10.57
N ASN A 47 3.65 1.85 9.61
CA ASN A 47 4.08 2.34 8.31
C ASN A 47 4.23 3.86 8.38
N ILE A 48 5.28 4.38 7.76
CA ILE A 48 5.45 5.80 7.50
C ILE A 48 5.64 6.02 6.01
N PHE A 49 4.74 6.80 5.43
CA PHE A 49 4.82 7.31 4.08
C PHE A 49 5.42 8.70 4.13
N PHE A 50 6.41 9.01 3.31
CA PHE A 50 6.95 10.36 3.24
C PHE A 50 7.41 10.69 1.82
N GLY A 51 7.25 11.95 1.43
CA GLY A 51 7.60 12.42 0.09
C GLY A 51 6.75 13.59 -0.39
N ASP A 52 6.43 13.57 -1.67
CA ASP A 52 5.63 14.60 -2.34
C ASP A 52 4.21 14.68 -1.76
N ARG A 53 3.70 15.92 -1.58
CA ARG A 53 2.39 16.15 -0.96
C ARG A 53 1.25 15.58 -1.78
N ILE A 54 1.32 15.67 -3.11
CA ILE A 54 0.29 15.11 -4.01
C ILE A 54 0.24 13.60 -3.84
N CYS A 55 1.40 12.93 -3.79
CA CYS A 55 1.46 11.49 -3.54
C CYS A 55 0.87 11.11 -2.17
N LEU A 56 1.12 11.91 -1.14
CA LEU A 56 0.55 11.69 0.19
C LEU A 56 -0.97 11.87 0.19
N ASP A 57 -1.50 12.86 -0.52
CA ASP A 57 -2.94 13.07 -0.63
C ASP A 57 -3.64 11.93 -1.39
N VAL A 58 -2.99 11.39 -2.42
CA VAL A 58 -3.44 10.15 -3.09
C VAL A 58 -3.48 8.98 -2.10
N VAL A 59 -2.43 8.78 -1.29
CA VAL A 59 -2.44 7.72 -0.26
C VAL A 59 -3.56 7.90 0.77
N LYS A 60 -3.85 9.14 1.19
CA LYS A 60 -4.99 9.41 2.08
C LYS A 60 -6.32 9.07 1.41
N SER A 61 -6.46 9.31 0.10
CA SER A 61 -7.69 9.09 -0.64
C SER A 61 -8.12 7.61 -0.69
N PHE A 62 -7.19 6.67 -0.55
CA PHE A 62 -7.49 5.24 -0.48
C PHE A 62 -8.38 4.89 0.74
N GLY A 63 -8.42 5.77 1.76
CA GLY A 63 -9.25 5.61 2.96
C GLY A 63 -8.85 4.42 3.85
N ARG A 64 -7.86 3.64 3.43
CA ARG A 64 -7.35 2.44 4.09
C ARG A 64 -5.83 2.41 3.94
N TYR A 65 -5.13 2.32 5.06
CA TYR A 65 -3.66 2.21 5.06
C TYR A 65 -3.18 0.76 5.20
N ASN A 66 -4.12 -0.20 5.25
CA ASN A 66 -3.80 -1.61 5.15
C ASN A 66 -3.55 -1.97 3.68
N LEU A 67 -2.27 -2.08 3.34
CA LEU A 67 -1.79 -2.38 1.98
C LEU A 67 -2.39 -3.67 1.40
N ARG A 68 -2.82 -4.62 2.24
CA ARG A 68 -3.42 -5.88 1.78
C ARG A 68 -4.84 -5.71 1.23
N MET A 69 -5.50 -4.60 1.57
CA MET A 69 -6.89 -4.33 1.17
C MET A 69 -7.00 -3.43 -0.06
N LEU A 70 -5.88 -2.94 -0.59
CA LEU A 70 -5.86 -2.10 -1.78
C LEU A 70 -6.48 -2.84 -2.97
N THR A 71 -7.29 -2.14 -3.75
CA THR A 71 -7.72 -2.58 -5.08
C THR A 71 -6.51 -2.71 -6.01
N PRO A 72 -6.60 -3.51 -7.09
CA PRO A 72 -5.52 -3.60 -8.07
C PRO A 72 -5.13 -2.23 -8.64
N GLU A 73 -6.12 -1.33 -8.81
CA GLU A 73 -5.93 0.04 -9.25
C GLU A 73 -5.14 0.88 -8.23
N GLU A 74 -5.52 0.84 -6.96
CA GLU A 74 -4.80 1.56 -5.89
C GLU A 74 -3.38 1.02 -5.68
N ASP A 75 -3.20 -0.31 -5.74
CA ASP A 75 -1.89 -0.97 -5.64
C ASP A 75 -0.98 -0.57 -6.80
N PHE A 76 -1.51 -0.50 -8.03
CA PHE A 76 -0.78 -0.01 -9.20
C PHE A 76 -0.36 1.46 -9.04
N ILE A 77 -1.28 2.34 -8.64
CA ILE A 77 -0.99 3.77 -8.42
C ILE A 77 0.10 3.92 -7.35
N LEU A 78 -0.03 3.19 -6.25
CA LEU A 78 0.97 3.17 -5.19
C LEU A 78 2.33 2.69 -5.70
N GLY A 79 2.35 1.64 -6.52
CA GLY A 79 3.58 1.10 -7.09
C GLY A 79 4.33 2.10 -7.96
N ILE A 80 3.61 2.83 -8.82
CA ILE A 80 4.18 3.92 -9.62
C ILE A 80 4.74 5.04 -8.72
N MET A 81 4.03 5.46 -7.68
CA MET A 81 4.52 6.50 -6.75
C MET A 81 5.78 6.07 -5.97
N LEU A 82 5.89 4.77 -5.67
CA LEU A 82 7.09 4.16 -5.06
C LEU A 82 8.23 3.94 -6.06
N GLY A 83 8.01 4.25 -7.34
CA GLY A 83 9.02 4.18 -8.40
C GLY A 83 9.29 2.78 -8.94
N TYR A 84 8.33 1.85 -8.84
CA TYR A 84 8.40 0.60 -9.61
C TYR A 84 8.21 0.87 -11.10
N SER A 85 8.80 0.01 -11.93
CA SER A 85 8.64 0.16 -13.39
C SER A 85 7.22 -0.17 -13.81
N ARG A 86 6.71 0.54 -14.83
CA ARG A 86 5.37 0.32 -15.38
C ARG A 86 5.13 -1.15 -15.75
N ASP A 87 6.13 -1.81 -16.34
CA ASP A 87 5.96 -3.18 -16.82
C ASP A 87 5.81 -4.18 -15.65
N GLN A 88 6.52 -3.97 -14.54
CA GLN A 88 6.35 -4.74 -13.31
C GLN A 88 4.95 -4.53 -12.71
N GLU A 89 4.50 -3.28 -12.65
CA GLU A 89 3.17 -2.94 -12.11
C GLU A 89 2.04 -3.48 -12.99
N CYS A 90 2.19 -3.45 -14.32
CA CYS A 90 1.23 -4.06 -15.26
C CYS A 90 1.11 -5.57 -15.03
N LEU A 91 2.23 -6.28 -14.90
CA LEU A 91 2.23 -7.72 -14.62
C LEU A 91 1.54 -8.02 -13.28
N ARG A 92 1.88 -7.26 -12.24
CA ARG A 92 1.30 -7.38 -10.90
C ARG A 92 -0.21 -7.11 -10.91
N TYR A 93 -0.66 -6.07 -11.61
CA TYR A 93 -2.06 -5.73 -11.77
C TYR A 93 -2.89 -6.87 -12.39
N ILE A 94 -2.39 -7.46 -13.48
CA ILE A 94 -3.06 -8.60 -14.15
C ILE A 94 -3.14 -9.80 -13.21
N GLN A 95 -2.06 -10.10 -12.47
CA GLN A 95 -2.06 -11.19 -11.48
C GLN A 95 -3.10 -10.96 -10.38
N LEU A 96 -3.18 -9.75 -9.82
CA LEU A 96 -4.15 -9.41 -8.78
C LEU A 96 -5.59 -9.52 -9.27
N LYS A 97 -5.90 -9.01 -10.47
CA LYS A 97 -7.23 -9.14 -11.09
C LYS A 97 -7.61 -10.60 -11.31
N ASN A 98 -6.70 -11.42 -11.81
CA ASN A 98 -6.96 -12.84 -12.04
C ASN A 98 -7.18 -13.62 -10.74
N ASN A 99 -6.40 -13.32 -9.69
CA ASN A 99 -6.55 -13.95 -8.39
C ASN A 99 -7.89 -13.61 -7.73
N ARG A 100 -8.37 -12.36 -7.87
CA ARG A 100 -9.70 -11.96 -7.39
C ARG A 100 -10.82 -12.70 -8.12
N LYS A 101 -10.77 -12.76 -9.45
CA LYS A 101 -11.73 -13.53 -10.26
C LYS A 101 -11.78 -15.01 -9.87
N LYS A 102 -10.62 -15.63 -9.55
CA LYS A 102 -10.56 -17.02 -9.08
C LYS A 102 -11.22 -17.18 -7.70
N ASN A 103 -11.00 -16.22 -6.80
CA ASN A 103 -11.59 -16.26 -5.46
C ASN A 103 -13.11 -16.07 -5.51
N GLU A 104 -13.61 -15.15 -6.34
CA GLU A 104 -15.06 -14.94 -6.58
C GLU A 104 -15.73 -16.22 -7.05
N LYS A 105 -15.17 -16.89 -8.08
CA LYS A 105 -15.68 -18.18 -8.57
C LYS A 105 -15.67 -19.29 -7.53
N LYS A 106 -14.64 -19.35 -6.66
CA LYS A 106 -14.59 -20.33 -5.56
C LYS A 106 -15.69 -20.10 -4.52
N VAL A 107 -15.99 -18.84 -4.21
CA VAL A 107 -17.07 -18.49 -3.28
C VAL A 107 -18.44 -18.87 -3.86
N GLU A 108 -18.66 -18.62 -5.15
CA GLU A 108 -19.89 -19.04 -5.85
C GLU A 108 -20.07 -20.57 -5.81
N ILE A 109 -19.03 -21.34 -6.14
CA ILE A 109 -19.07 -22.82 -6.10
C ILE A 109 -19.36 -23.32 -4.68
N ASN A 110 -18.65 -22.80 -3.67
CA ASN A 110 -18.87 -23.21 -2.29
C ASN A 110 -20.30 -22.91 -1.80
N ASN A 111 -20.89 -21.78 -2.21
CA ASN A 111 -22.26 -21.42 -1.84
C ASN A 111 -23.29 -22.33 -2.54
N GLU A 112 -23.08 -22.69 -3.81
CA GLU A 112 -23.94 -23.64 -4.52
C GLU A 112 -23.90 -25.03 -3.89
N ASP A 113 -22.71 -25.52 -3.54
CA ASP A 113 -22.54 -26.83 -2.90
C ASP A 113 -23.17 -26.86 -1.49
N GLN A 114 -23.06 -25.75 -0.75
CA GLN A 114 -23.71 -25.62 0.55
C GLN A 114 -25.25 -25.60 0.43
N PHE A 115 -25.80 -24.97 -0.60
CA PHE A 115 -27.25 -24.94 -0.84
C PHE A 115 -27.79 -26.31 -1.26
N LYS A 116 -27.04 -27.07 -2.07
CA LYS A 116 -27.40 -28.45 -2.47
C LYS A 116 -27.32 -29.45 -1.30
N SER A 117 -26.49 -29.20 -0.29
CA SER A 117 -26.38 -30.07 0.88
C SER A 117 -27.53 -29.93 1.89
N ILE A 118 -28.40 -28.93 1.72
CA ILE A 118 -29.52 -28.62 2.64
C ILE A 118 -30.87 -29.09 2.05
N LEU A 119 -30.92 -29.44 0.76
CA LEU A 119 -32.05 -30.13 0.11
C LEU A 119 -31.83 -31.65 0.13
#